data_AF-A0A929N0Q6-F1
#
_entry.id   AF-A0A929N0Q6-F1
#
_cell.length_a   1.000
_cell.length_b   1.000
_cell.length_c   1.000
_cell.angle_alpha   90.00
_cell.angle_beta   90.00
_cell.angle_gamma   90.00
#
_symmetry.space_group_name_H-M   'P 1'
#
loop_
_entity.id
_entity.type
_entity.pdbx_description
1 polymer ?
#
loop_
_entity_poly.entity_id
_entity_poly.type
_entity_poly.pdbx_seq_one_letter_code
_entity_poly.pdbx_strand_id
1 'polypeptide(L)'
;MDLYEYQARELFRKHGVPVLDFELAATPDQARGAAERLLGAGASLLVVKAQVKTGGRGKAGGVKLARTPDEAREKAEAVLGLDIKGHVVERLMIASGADISAEYYFSILLDRSNRRHLAMCSREGGMDIETLAKERPEALARVPLDPAVGIDRAVALDILDQAGFDRGRAEAIAPVLESLWRVYRDEDATLVEVNPLVASPDGSIWA
;
A
#
# COMPACT_ATOMS: atom_id res chain seq x y z
N MET A 1 11.00 -14.04 -1.27
CA MET A 1 11.94 -12.89 -1.20
C MET A 1 11.08 -11.66 -0.99
N ASP A 2 11.48 -10.77 -0.09
CA ASP A 2 10.69 -9.55 0.16
C ASP A 2 11.16 -8.41 -0.73
N LEU A 3 10.22 -7.56 -1.14
CA LEU A 3 10.46 -6.37 -1.95
C LEU A 3 10.52 -5.11 -1.07
N TYR A 4 11.24 -4.09 -1.54
CA TYR A 4 11.05 -2.74 -1.02
C TYR A 4 9.71 -2.16 -1.50
N GLU A 5 9.16 -1.18 -0.79
CA GLU A 5 7.87 -0.54 -1.16
C GLU A 5 7.91 0.01 -2.59
N TYR A 6 9.01 0.66 -3.00
CA TYR A 6 9.12 1.17 -4.38
C TYR A 6 9.07 0.06 -5.43
N GLN A 7 9.68 -1.10 -5.17
CA GLN A 7 9.68 -2.24 -6.10
C GLN A 7 8.28 -2.85 -6.20
N ALA A 8 7.59 -2.98 -5.07
CA ALA A 8 6.20 -3.42 -5.05
C ALA A 8 5.30 -2.44 -5.82
N ARG A 9 5.49 -1.12 -5.66
CA ARG A 9 4.72 -0.11 -6.40
C ARG A 9 5.02 -0.09 -7.90
N GLU A 10 6.28 -0.31 -8.32
CA GLU A 10 6.60 -0.50 -9.74
C GLU A 10 5.91 -1.74 -10.30
N LEU A 11 5.89 -2.84 -9.54
CA LEU A 11 5.21 -4.07 -9.91
C LEU A 11 3.69 -3.85 -10.06
N PHE A 12 3.08 -3.20 -9.06
CA PHE A 12 1.68 -2.80 -9.07
C PHE A 12 1.34 -1.96 -10.32
N ARG A 13 2.15 -0.94 -10.61
CA ARG A 13 1.97 -0.10 -11.80
C ARG A 13 2.03 -0.91 -13.10
N LYS A 14 2.94 -1.89 -13.22
CA LYS A 14 3.05 -2.77 -14.40
C LYS A 14 1.80 -3.63 -14.62
N HIS A 15 1.09 -3.98 -13.55
CA HIS A 15 -0.14 -4.78 -13.57
C HIS A 15 -1.44 -3.94 -13.58
N GLY A 16 -1.30 -2.61 -13.67
CA GLY A 16 -2.41 -1.67 -13.70
C GLY A 16 -3.07 -1.41 -12.34
N VAL A 17 -2.43 -1.81 -11.23
CA VAL A 17 -2.87 -1.43 -9.89
C VAL A 17 -2.56 0.07 -9.70
N PRO A 18 -3.55 0.89 -9.32
CA PRO A 18 -3.35 2.33 -9.16
C PRO A 18 -2.44 2.62 -7.96
N VAL A 19 -1.33 3.29 -8.23
CA VAL A 19 -0.37 3.74 -7.22
C VAL A 19 -0.06 5.21 -7.47
N LEU A 20 0.15 5.97 -6.39
CA LEU A 20 0.57 7.36 -6.50
C LEU A 20 1.99 7.45 -7.04
N ASP A 21 2.26 8.52 -7.78
CA ASP A 21 3.59 8.80 -8.31
C ASP A 21 4.62 8.96 -7.19
N PHE A 22 5.84 8.55 -7.51
CA PHE A 22 6.95 8.62 -6.58
C PHE A 22 8.27 8.65 -7.34
N GLU A 23 9.31 9.10 -6.66
CA GLU A 23 10.68 9.06 -7.13
C GLU A 23 11.62 8.60 -6.01
N LEU A 24 12.75 8.01 -6.41
CA LEU A 24 13.77 7.54 -5.47
C LEU A 24 14.81 8.61 -5.22
N ALA A 25 15.32 8.63 -3.99
CA ALA A 25 16.42 9.48 -3.58
C ALA A 25 17.39 8.70 -2.67
N ALA A 26 18.69 8.85 -2.91
CA ALA A 26 19.76 8.35 -2.04
C ALA A 26 20.48 9.49 -1.30
N THR A 27 20.17 10.75 -1.64
CA THR A 27 20.71 11.93 -0.97
C THR A 27 19.61 12.97 -0.70
N PRO A 28 19.81 13.90 0.25
CA PRO A 28 18.87 15.00 0.47
C PRO A 28 18.63 15.86 -0.78
N ASP A 29 19.67 16.11 -1.59
CA ASP A 29 19.53 16.92 -2.81
C ASP A 29 18.72 16.19 -3.89
N GLN A 30 18.86 14.87 -3.99
CA GLN A 30 17.99 14.06 -4.85
C GLN A 30 16.53 14.10 -4.36
N ALA A 31 16.31 14.08 -3.04
CA ALA A 31 14.96 14.20 -2.48
C ALA A 31 14.34 15.57 -2.78
N ARG A 32 15.12 16.65 -2.72
CA ARG A 32 14.70 18.00 -3.13
C ARG A 32 14.30 18.03 -4.60
N GLY A 33 15.13 17.48 -5.50
CA GLY A 33 14.83 17.45 -6.93
C GLY A 33 13.61 16.59 -7.28
N ALA A 34 13.44 15.45 -6.60
CA ALA A 34 12.23 14.62 -6.72
C ALA A 34 10.97 15.39 -6.27
N ALA A 35 11.07 16.12 -5.16
CA ALA A 35 9.98 16.94 -4.67
C ALA A 35 9.60 18.06 -5.66
N GLU A 36 10.58 18.74 -6.27
CA GLU A 36 10.31 19.77 -7.31
C GLU A 36 9.51 19.20 -8.49
N ARG A 37 9.89 18.01 -8.97
CA ARG A 37 9.19 17.36 -10.10
C ARG A 37 7.78 16.92 -9.74
N LEU A 38 7.59 16.27 -8.59
CA LEU A 38 6.28 15.79 -8.16
C LEU A 38 5.31 16.95 -7.86
N LEU A 39 5.78 18.02 -7.20
CA LEU A 39 4.98 19.23 -6.97
C LEU A 39 4.65 19.93 -8.30
N GLY A 40 5.62 20.01 -9.23
CA GLY A 40 5.41 20.53 -10.57
C GLY A 40 4.42 19.72 -11.42
N ALA A 41 4.28 18.42 -11.12
CA ALA A 41 3.29 17.52 -11.72
C ALA A 41 1.92 17.57 -11.03
N GLY A 42 1.73 18.43 -10.02
CA GLY A 42 0.44 18.67 -9.38
C GLY A 42 0.25 18.01 -8.02
N ALA A 43 1.28 17.40 -7.43
CA ALA A 43 1.20 16.95 -6.04
C ALA A 43 1.05 18.16 -5.09
N SER A 44 0.15 18.06 -4.11
CA SER A 44 -0.07 19.08 -3.07
C SER A 44 0.54 18.71 -1.71
N LEU A 45 0.91 17.43 -1.57
CA LEU A 45 1.53 16.83 -0.39
C LEU A 45 2.54 15.78 -0.88
N LEU A 46 3.67 15.70 -0.20
CA LEU A 46 4.68 14.67 -0.40
C LEU A 46 4.87 13.87 0.89
N VAL A 47 5.27 12.62 0.71
CA VAL A 47 5.63 11.71 1.79
C VAL A 47 7.04 11.18 1.54
N VAL A 48 7.97 11.52 2.43
CA VAL A 48 9.33 10.97 2.48
C VAL A 48 9.29 9.66 3.24
N LYS A 49 9.55 8.54 2.55
CA LYS A 49 9.47 7.18 3.12
C LYS A 49 10.80 6.44 3.03
N ALA A 50 11.31 5.99 4.17
CA ALA A 50 12.43 5.08 4.27
C ALA A 50 12.17 3.77 3.51
N GLN A 51 13.14 3.34 2.70
CA GLN A 51 13.09 2.07 1.98
C GLN A 51 13.88 0.99 2.72
N VAL A 52 13.16 0.24 3.56
CA VAL A 52 13.69 -0.92 4.31
C VAL A 52 12.68 -2.07 4.25
N LYS A 53 13.14 -3.32 4.33
CA LYS A 53 12.30 -4.52 4.24
C LYS A 53 11.69 -4.90 5.60
N THR A 54 11.12 -3.91 6.29
CA THR A 54 10.45 -4.10 7.58
C THR A 54 9.31 -3.10 7.77
N GLY A 55 8.26 -3.53 8.47
CA GLY A 55 7.13 -2.69 8.86
C GLY A 55 7.44 -1.80 10.08
N GLY A 56 6.54 -0.86 10.38
CA GLY A 56 6.65 0.03 11.53
C GLY A 56 7.51 1.29 11.30
N ARG A 57 7.84 1.59 10.05
CA ARG A 57 8.68 2.74 9.65
C ARG A 57 8.14 4.07 10.16
N GLY A 58 6.82 4.27 10.14
CA GLY A 58 6.20 5.50 10.66
C GLY A 58 6.48 5.73 12.15
N LYS A 59 6.30 4.69 12.98
CA LYS A 59 6.61 4.74 14.42
C LYS A 59 8.10 4.96 14.70
N ALA A 60 8.97 4.47 13.81
CA ALA A 60 10.42 4.65 13.90
C ALA A 60 10.91 5.99 13.32
N GLY A 61 10.01 6.88 12.88
CA GLY A 61 10.38 8.17 12.28
C GLY A 61 10.84 8.10 10.82
N GLY A 62 10.75 6.95 10.16
CA GLY A 62 11.10 6.75 8.76
C GLY A 62 10.03 7.18 7.75
N VAL A 63 8.94 7.81 8.19
CA VAL A 63 7.90 8.38 7.32
C VAL A 63 7.63 9.82 7.76
N LYS A 64 7.76 10.77 6.83
CA LYS A 64 7.60 12.22 7.11
C LYS A 64 6.81 12.89 5.98
N LEU A 65 5.96 13.84 6.34
CA LEU A 65 5.25 14.69 5.37
C LEU A 65 6.10 15.90 5.00
N ALA A 66 5.99 16.34 3.74
CA ALA A 66 6.60 17.57 3.23
C ALA A 66 5.66 18.24 2.22
N ARG A 67 5.69 19.56 2.15
CA ARG A 67 4.90 20.38 1.21
C ARG A 67 5.76 21.21 0.27
N THR A 68 7.06 21.29 0.54
CA THR A 68 8.01 22.03 -0.29
C THR A 68 9.24 21.18 -0.58
N PRO A 69 10.02 21.51 -1.62
CA PRO A 69 11.29 20.83 -1.89
C PRO A 69 12.28 20.93 -0.74
N ASP A 70 12.34 22.07 -0.06
CA ASP A 70 13.28 22.29 1.04
C ASP A 70 12.86 21.49 2.29
N GLU A 71 11.56 21.38 2.57
CA GLU A 71 11.06 20.46 3.59
C GLU A 71 11.42 19.01 3.25
N ALA A 72 11.26 18.58 1.99
CA ALA A 72 11.63 17.24 1.56
C ALA A 72 13.12 16.95 1.77
N ARG A 73 14.00 17.94 1.50
CA ARG A 73 15.44 17.88 1.77
C ARG A 73 15.73 17.68 3.26
N GLU A 74 15.13 18.53 4.11
CA GLU A 74 15.29 18.47 5.57
C GLU A 74 14.81 17.11 6.13
N LYS A 75 13.64 16.64 5.69
CA LYS A 75 13.13 15.34 6.13
C LYS A 75 13.98 14.18 5.62
N ALA A 76 14.58 14.30 4.44
CA ALA A 76 15.50 13.30 3.93
C ALA A 76 16.79 13.22 4.77
N GLU A 77 17.37 14.35 5.20
CA GLU A 77 18.52 14.39 6.12
C GLU A 77 18.21 13.69 7.44
N ALA A 78 16.99 13.87 7.97
CA ALA A 78 16.57 13.25 9.21
C ALA A 78 16.29 11.73 9.11
N VAL A 79 16.03 11.21 7.92
CA VAL A 79 15.60 9.81 7.71
C VAL A 79 16.73 8.93 7.17
N LEU A 80 17.61 9.45 6.31
CA LEU A 80 18.76 8.70 5.81
C LEU A 80 19.70 8.33 6.97
N GLY A 81 20.17 7.10 6.98
CA GLY A 81 21.05 6.57 8.03
C GLY A 81 20.34 6.14 9.33
N LEU A 82 19.02 6.35 9.47
CA LEU A 82 18.28 5.77 10.59
C LEU A 82 18.41 4.24 10.58
N ASP A 83 18.55 3.64 11.76
CA ASP A 83 18.39 2.21 11.95
C ASP A 83 16.94 1.91 12.34
N ILE A 84 16.24 1.19 11.47
CA ILE A 84 14.87 0.72 11.71
C ILE A 84 14.92 -0.80 11.89
N LYS A 85 14.95 -1.25 13.14
CA LYS A 85 14.95 -2.68 13.53
C LYS A 85 16.11 -3.49 12.91
N GLY A 86 17.31 -2.93 12.87
CA GLY A 86 18.50 -3.53 12.27
C GLY A 86 18.65 -3.25 10.77
N HIS A 87 17.79 -2.42 10.18
CA HIS A 87 17.88 -2.02 8.79
C HIS A 87 18.26 -0.55 8.68
N VAL A 88 19.48 -0.28 8.21
CA VAL A 88 19.96 1.08 7.93
C VAL A 88 19.28 1.61 6.67
N VAL A 89 18.75 2.82 6.76
CA VAL A 89 18.08 3.48 5.63
C VAL A 89 19.12 4.08 4.68
N GLU A 90 19.33 3.42 3.53
CA GLU A 90 20.25 3.89 2.48
C GLU A 90 19.53 4.61 1.32
N ARG A 91 18.20 4.45 1.22
CA ARG A 91 17.38 5.05 0.17
C ARG A 91 16.02 5.48 0.70
N LEU A 92 15.48 6.49 0.05
CA LEU A 92 14.17 7.07 0.29
C LEU A 92 13.30 6.94 -0.96
N MET A 93 12.00 6.92 -0.73
CA MET A 93 10.99 7.15 -1.74
C MET A 93 10.27 8.45 -1.39
N ILE A 94 10.27 9.41 -2.30
CA ILE A 94 9.47 10.63 -2.23
C ILE A 94 8.21 10.33 -3.02
N ALA A 95 7.08 10.19 -2.35
CA ALA A 95 5.81 9.85 -2.98
C ALA A 95 4.83 11.01 -2.89
N SER A 96 4.02 11.19 -3.92
CA SER A 96 2.83 12.03 -3.85
C SER A 96 1.89 11.50 -2.76
N GLY A 97 1.33 12.41 -1.96
CA GLY A 97 0.24 12.12 -1.05
C GLY A 97 -1.11 12.21 -1.78
N ALA A 98 -2.12 11.55 -1.22
CA ALA A 98 -3.51 11.72 -1.61
C ALA A 98 -4.30 12.24 -0.43
N ASP A 99 -5.37 12.98 -0.70
CA ASP A 99 -6.38 13.25 0.31
C ASP A 99 -7.07 11.94 0.69
N ILE A 100 -7.23 11.73 1.99
CA ILE A 100 -7.71 10.47 2.56
C ILE A 100 -9.12 10.69 3.06
N SER A 101 -10.09 10.04 2.42
CA SER A 101 -11.46 9.92 2.92
C SER A 101 -11.63 8.68 3.80
N ALA A 102 -10.92 7.60 3.48
CA ALA A 102 -10.90 6.36 4.25
C ALA A 102 -9.65 5.53 3.94
N GLU A 103 -9.26 4.69 4.89
CA GLU A 103 -8.17 3.72 4.77
C GLU A 103 -8.73 2.32 4.98
N TYR A 104 -8.43 1.41 4.05
CA TYR A 104 -8.87 0.03 4.08
C TYR A 104 -7.68 -0.93 4.14
N TYR A 105 -7.96 -2.19 4.40
CA TYR A 105 -6.99 -3.27 4.36
C TYR A 105 -7.40 -4.30 3.31
N PHE A 106 -6.44 -4.76 2.52
CA PHE A 106 -6.62 -5.91 1.66
C PHE A 106 -5.34 -6.74 1.55
N SER A 107 -5.48 -8.07 1.59
CA SER A 107 -4.39 -8.98 1.29
C SER A 107 -4.85 -10.28 0.63
N ILE A 108 -3.92 -10.93 -0.06
CA ILE A 108 -4.05 -12.25 -0.66
C ILE A 108 -2.87 -13.09 -0.21
N LEU A 109 -3.12 -14.27 0.33
CA LEU A 109 -2.08 -15.19 0.78
C LEU A 109 -2.45 -16.66 0.54
N LEU A 110 -1.46 -17.54 0.66
CA LEU A 110 -1.69 -18.97 0.73
C LEU A 110 -2.02 -19.38 2.16
N ASP A 111 -3.28 -19.75 2.42
CA ASP A 111 -3.68 -20.40 3.66
C ASP A 111 -3.21 -21.87 3.62
N ARG A 112 -2.08 -22.10 4.28
CA ARG A 112 -1.43 -23.42 4.33
C ARG A 112 -2.26 -24.45 5.09
N SER A 113 -3.05 -24.03 6.08
CA SER A 113 -3.88 -24.92 6.89
C SER A 113 -5.00 -25.51 6.04
N ASN A 114 -5.63 -24.67 5.21
CA ASN A 114 -6.73 -25.07 4.34
C ASN A 114 -6.31 -25.39 2.90
N ARG A 115 -5.00 -25.30 2.59
CA ARG A 115 -4.37 -25.57 1.29
C ARG A 115 -5.05 -24.84 0.14
N ARG A 116 -5.36 -23.56 0.36
CA ARG A 116 -6.07 -22.71 -0.61
C ARG A 116 -5.62 -21.27 -0.50
N HIS A 117 -5.88 -20.46 -1.52
CA HIS A 117 -5.68 -19.03 -1.43
C HIS A 117 -6.77 -18.40 -0.58
N LEU A 118 -6.42 -17.32 0.12
CA LEU A 118 -7.32 -16.60 1.01
C LEU A 118 -7.18 -15.10 0.73
N ALA A 119 -8.31 -14.45 0.44
CA ALA A 119 -8.40 -13.00 0.46
C ALA A 119 -8.84 -12.54 1.86
N MET A 120 -8.18 -11.51 2.38
CA MET A 120 -8.59 -10.85 3.61
C MET A 120 -8.88 -9.38 3.32
N CYS A 121 -9.99 -8.86 3.83
CA CYS A 121 -10.39 -7.47 3.58
C CYS A 121 -11.03 -6.85 4.81
N SER A 122 -10.72 -5.58 5.07
CA SER A 122 -11.34 -4.81 6.15
C SER A 122 -11.53 -3.36 5.75
N ARG A 123 -12.59 -2.75 6.30
CA ARG A 123 -12.82 -1.30 6.29
C ARG A 123 -11.91 -0.54 7.25
N GLU A 124 -11.13 -1.25 8.07
CA GLU A 124 -10.21 -0.69 9.05
C GLU A 124 -8.76 -0.90 8.58
N GLY A 125 -8.29 0.01 7.72
CA GLY A 125 -6.89 0.09 7.29
C GLY A 125 -6.01 0.91 8.22
N GLY A 126 -4.71 0.95 7.91
CA GLY A 126 -3.73 1.80 8.61
C GLY A 126 -3.28 1.28 9.98
N MET A 127 -3.73 0.09 10.38
CA MET A 127 -3.42 -0.53 11.66
C MET A 127 -2.82 -1.93 11.51
N ASP A 128 -2.36 -2.49 12.64
CA ASP A 128 -1.77 -3.83 12.72
C ASP A 128 -2.86 -4.90 12.52
N ILE A 129 -2.75 -5.67 11.44
CA ILE A 129 -3.80 -6.61 11.04
C ILE A 129 -3.91 -7.77 12.03
N GLU A 130 -2.79 -8.18 12.64
CA GLU A 130 -2.73 -9.21 13.66
C GLU A 130 -3.49 -8.81 14.92
N THR A 131 -3.45 -7.53 15.30
CA THR A 131 -4.26 -7.00 16.40
C THR A 131 -5.73 -6.97 16.01
N LEU A 132 -6.08 -6.47 14.81
CA LEU A 132 -7.46 -6.46 14.33
C LEU A 132 -8.06 -7.87 14.32
N ALA A 133 -7.31 -8.85 13.81
CA ALA A 133 -7.74 -10.24 13.73
C ALA A 133 -8.00 -10.89 15.10
N LYS A 134 -7.40 -10.38 16.18
CA LYS A 134 -7.60 -10.88 17.55
C LYS A 134 -8.70 -10.13 18.29
N GLU A 135 -8.72 -8.81 18.19
CA GLU A 135 -9.61 -7.94 18.97
C GLU A 135 -10.98 -7.77 18.30
N ARG A 136 -11.02 -7.74 16.97
CA ARG A 136 -12.22 -7.55 16.15
C ARG A 136 -12.22 -8.51 14.94
N PRO A 137 -12.21 -9.83 15.16
CA PRO A 137 -12.15 -10.81 14.07
C PRO A 137 -13.28 -10.67 13.04
N GLU A 138 -14.44 -10.13 13.45
CA GLU A 138 -15.62 -9.82 12.64
C GLU A 138 -15.42 -8.63 11.69
N ALA A 139 -14.49 -7.73 11.99
CA ALA A 139 -14.13 -6.61 11.12
C ALA A 139 -13.21 -7.04 9.96
N LEU A 140 -12.80 -8.31 9.92
CA LEU A 140 -11.89 -8.86 8.91
C LEU A 140 -12.58 -10.00 8.14
N ALA A 141 -13.06 -9.68 6.95
CA ALA A 141 -13.56 -10.68 6.01
C ALA A 141 -12.42 -11.61 5.60
N ARG A 142 -12.72 -12.90 5.51
CA ARG A 142 -11.78 -13.97 5.13
C ARG A 142 -12.46 -14.86 4.09
N VAL A 143 -12.15 -14.63 2.83
CA VAL A 143 -12.83 -15.27 1.70
C VAL A 143 -11.88 -16.27 1.04
N PRO A 144 -12.14 -17.58 1.16
CA PRO A 144 -11.43 -18.61 0.42
C PRO A 144 -11.58 -18.40 -1.09
N LEU A 145 -10.48 -18.51 -1.83
CA LEU A 145 -10.50 -18.36 -3.29
C LEU A 145 -10.39 -19.71 -3.99
N ASP A 146 -11.18 -19.89 -5.04
CA ASP A 146 -11.00 -20.98 -6.01
C ASP A 146 -9.82 -20.61 -6.94
N PRO A 147 -8.74 -21.41 -7.01
CA PRO A 147 -7.61 -21.12 -7.89
C PRO A 147 -7.95 -21.11 -9.38
N ALA A 148 -9.01 -21.80 -9.81
CA ALA A 148 -9.45 -21.81 -11.21
C ALA A 148 -10.13 -20.50 -11.63
N VAL A 149 -10.77 -19.82 -10.67
CA VAL A 149 -11.49 -18.55 -10.90
C VAL A 149 -10.62 -17.36 -10.50
N GLY A 150 -10.04 -17.41 -9.30
CA GLY A 150 -9.30 -16.31 -8.70
C GLY A 150 -10.21 -15.20 -8.19
N ILE A 151 -9.77 -13.95 -8.34
CA ILE A 151 -10.59 -12.77 -8.05
C ILE A 151 -11.05 -12.17 -9.39
N ASP A 152 -12.23 -12.59 -9.83
CA ASP A 152 -12.98 -11.91 -10.87
C ASP A 152 -13.92 -10.86 -10.28
N ARG A 153 -14.76 -10.22 -11.11
CA ARG A 153 -15.69 -9.19 -10.65
C ARG A 153 -16.64 -9.68 -9.56
N ALA A 154 -17.19 -10.89 -9.72
CA ALA A 154 -18.18 -11.42 -8.79
C ALA A 154 -17.52 -11.74 -7.45
N VAL A 155 -16.34 -12.36 -7.47
CA VAL A 155 -15.56 -12.67 -6.26
C VAL A 155 -15.10 -11.38 -5.57
N ALA A 156 -14.64 -10.37 -6.32
CA ALA A 156 -14.25 -9.09 -5.75
C ALA A 156 -15.41 -8.41 -5.00
N LEU A 157 -16.61 -8.41 -5.59
CA LEU A 157 -17.80 -7.85 -4.95
C LEU A 157 -18.25 -8.67 -3.73
N ASP A 158 -18.12 -9.99 -3.76
CA ASP A 158 -18.41 -10.86 -2.61
C ASP A 158 -17.43 -10.61 -1.44
N ILE A 159 -16.14 -10.45 -1.72
CA ILE A 159 -15.14 -10.05 -0.70
C ILE A 159 -15.54 -8.74 -0.03
N LEU A 160 -15.95 -7.75 -0.83
CA LEU A 160 -16.31 -6.42 -0.35
C LEU A 160 -17.64 -6.42 0.40
N ASP A 161 -18.62 -7.21 -0.02
CA ASP A 161 -19.89 -7.40 0.68
C ASP A 161 -19.66 -8.03 2.06
N GLN A 162 -18.85 -9.10 2.13
CA GLN A 162 -18.48 -9.74 3.40
C GLN A 162 -17.66 -8.83 4.32
N ALA A 163 -16.90 -7.89 3.76
CA ALA A 163 -16.20 -6.85 4.52
C ALA A 163 -17.09 -5.64 4.89
N GLY A 164 -18.38 -5.68 4.55
CA GLY A 164 -19.38 -4.70 4.95
C GLY A 164 -19.28 -3.36 4.20
N PHE A 165 -18.81 -3.38 2.96
CA PHE A 165 -18.81 -2.21 2.08
C PHE A 165 -20.17 -1.98 1.44
N ASP A 166 -20.56 -0.72 1.25
CA ASP A 166 -21.73 -0.39 0.43
C ASP A 166 -21.44 -0.65 -1.07
N ARG A 167 -22.51 -0.80 -1.86
CA ARG A 167 -22.38 -1.15 -3.28
C ARG A 167 -21.56 -0.13 -4.08
N GLY A 168 -21.72 1.17 -3.80
CA GLY A 168 -21.00 2.21 -4.54
C GLY A 168 -19.50 2.12 -4.29
N ARG A 169 -19.09 1.99 -3.03
CA ARG A 169 -17.69 1.80 -2.65
C ARG A 169 -17.12 0.48 -3.16
N ALA A 170 -17.90 -0.59 -3.10
CA ALA A 170 -17.48 -1.91 -3.57
C ALA A 170 -17.18 -1.89 -5.08
N GLU A 171 -18.02 -1.24 -5.88
CA GLU A 171 -17.81 -1.12 -7.34
C GLU A 171 -16.53 -0.35 -7.69
N ALA A 172 -16.14 0.64 -6.88
CA ALA A 172 -14.91 1.40 -7.05
C ALA A 172 -13.64 0.60 -6.66
N ILE A 173 -13.72 -0.23 -5.62
CA ILE A 173 -12.57 -1.00 -5.11
C ILE A 173 -12.35 -2.30 -5.90
N ALA A 174 -13.41 -2.95 -6.36
CA ALA A 174 -13.33 -4.26 -6.99
C ALA A 174 -12.33 -4.36 -8.18
N PRO A 175 -12.19 -3.37 -9.10
CA PRO A 175 -11.17 -3.43 -10.14
C PRO A 175 -9.74 -3.49 -9.59
N VAL A 176 -9.50 -2.85 -8.44
CA VAL A 176 -8.20 -2.87 -7.77
C VAL A 176 -7.92 -4.27 -7.21
N LEU A 177 -8.89 -4.93 -6.59
CA LEU A 177 -8.74 -6.30 -6.09
C LEU A 177 -8.46 -7.30 -7.21
N GLU A 178 -9.17 -7.17 -8.34
CA GLU A 178 -8.94 -7.97 -9.56
C GLU A 178 -7.49 -7.79 -10.05
N SER A 179 -6.98 -6.55 -10.10
CA SER A 179 -5.60 -6.28 -10.50
C SER A 179 -4.55 -6.77 -9.48
N LEU A 180 -4.83 -6.72 -8.18
CA LEU A 180 -3.96 -7.29 -7.14
C LEU A 180 -3.90 -8.82 -7.20
N TRP A 181 -5.00 -9.48 -7.59
CA TRP A 181 -4.97 -10.91 -7.88
C TRP A 181 -4.09 -11.26 -9.07
N ARG A 182 -4.12 -10.45 -10.14
CA ARG A 182 -3.19 -10.62 -11.27
C ARG A 182 -1.74 -10.52 -10.81
N VAL A 183 -1.40 -9.51 -9.99
CA VAL A 183 -0.06 -9.42 -9.39
C VAL A 183 0.28 -10.68 -8.59
N TYR A 184 -0.62 -11.11 -7.71
CA TYR A 184 -0.39 -12.29 -6.87
C TYR A 184 -0.10 -13.55 -7.69
N ARG A 185 -0.90 -13.78 -8.74
CA ARG A 185 -0.80 -14.95 -9.61
C ARG A 185 0.38 -14.88 -10.57
N ASP A 186 0.53 -13.77 -11.29
CA ASP A 186 1.47 -13.66 -12.42
C ASP A 186 2.93 -13.49 -11.95
N GLU A 187 3.14 -13.09 -10.68
CA GLU A 187 4.46 -12.92 -10.07
C GLU A 187 4.79 -14.02 -9.05
N ASP A 188 4.00 -15.10 -9.02
CA ASP A 188 4.14 -16.24 -8.08
C ASP A 188 4.28 -15.77 -6.62
N ALA A 189 3.53 -14.73 -6.24
CA ALA A 189 3.65 -14.14 -4.92
C ALA A 189 3.09 -15.07 -3.84
N THR A 190 3.73 -15.11 -2.69
CA THR A 190 3.20 -15.82 -1.52
C THR A 190 2.26 -14.96 -0.68
N LEU A 191 2.40 -13.64 -0.79
CA LEU A 191 1.62 -12.61 -0.12
C LEU A 191 1.60 -11.35 -1.00
N VAL A 192 0.41 -10.79 -1.21
CA VAL A 192 0.22 -9.40 -1.64
C VAL A 192 -0.59 -8.73 -0.54
N GLU A 193 -0.09 -7.64 0.02
CA GLU A 193 -0.76 -6.87 1.07
C GLU A 193 -0.71 -5.38 0.75
N VAL A 194 -1.87 -4.72 0.87
CA VAL A 194 -2.02 -3.28 0.74
C VAL A 194 -2.63 -2.75 2.03
N ASN A 195 -1.80 -2.05 2.81
CA ASN A 195 -2.18 -1.46 4.08
C ASN A 195 -1.48 -0.10 4.30
N PRO A 196 -2.19 1.03 4.11
CA PRO A 196 -3.60 1.15 3.74
C PRO A 196 -3.83 1.05 2.22
N LEU A 197 -4.99 0.51 1.83
CA LEU A 197 -5.63 0.79 0.55
C LEU A 197 -6.45 2.07 0.71
N VAL A 198 -6.03 3.16 0.06
CA VAL A 198 -6.55 4.50 0.31
C VAL A 198 -7.72 4.81 -0.62
N ALA A 199 -8.77 5.38 -0.06
CA ALA A 199 -9.85 6.00 -0.80
C ALA A 199 -9.79 7.52 -0.69
N SER A 200 -9.80 8.20 -1.83
CA SER A 200 -9.82 9.66 -1.90
C SER A 200 -11.25 10.23 -2.03
N PRO A 201 -11.47 11.50 -1.66
CA PRO A 201 -12.79 12.14 -1.73
C PRO A 201 -13.39 12.19 -3.15
N ASP A 202 -12.54 12.16 -4.18
CA ASP A 202 -12.90 12.12 -5.59
C ASP A 202 -13.34 10.72 -6.07
N GLY A 203 -13.29 9.72 -5.20
CA GLY A 203 -13.63 8.33 -5.50
C GLY A 203 -12.45 7.48 -5.97
N SER A 204 -11.26 8.06 -6.15
CA SER A 204 -10.05 7.34 -6.53
C SER A 204 -9.62 6.36 -5.45
N ILE A 205 -9.09 5.21 -5.86
CA ILE A 205 -8.54 4.16 -4.98
C ILE A 205 -7.05 3.99 -5.27
N TRP A 206 -6.21 3.98 -4.23
CA TRP A 206 -4.75 3.95 -4.35
C TRP A 206 -4.12 2.89 -3.44
N ALA A 207 -3.16 2.14 -3.99
CA ALA A 207 -2.26 1.24 -3.26
C ALA A 207 -0.89 1.90 -2.94
#